data_AF-A0A931S9N0-F1
#
_entry.id   AF-A0A931S9N0-F1
#
_cell.length_a   1.000
_cell.length_b   1.000
_cell.length_c   1.000
_cell.angle_alpha   90.00
_cell.angle_beta   90.00
_cell.angle_gamma   90.00
#
_symmetry.space_group_name_H-M   'P 1'
#
loop_
_entity.id
_entity.type
_entity.pdbx_description
1 polymer ?
#
loop_
_entity_poly.entity_id
_entity_poly.type
_entity_poly.pdbx_seq_one_letter_code
_entity_poly.pdbx_strand_id
1 'polypeptide(L)'
;SVGRLGGVMEGVKDTFRHWGLVIRCSALGAYIGVIPGMGGSISQWVAYAHAVQSSPDKERFGKGAVEGVLGPGAANNSTLGGALIPTVAFGVPGSVVMAILLGAFIIQGLVPGPPMLIPESQGGHLTLTFSLVWIVVVSNIITVAICFLFLNQLAKITMVRASLVIPFVLFLVYVGGFAENNAFGDLIVVLVFGALGCVMAHLEWPRPPLILGLVLGRLAEKTLFLSTDNYGLSWLGFPSVLFLFALILAGTFYPLLQRRREQKRETLAGLRVAKEFKKESAPVSISELMFSSSIIALMAWALWEARDWGFRPSLFPWTIGFPGLALGIVQLFLDLRRFLKAKVGARRAVPLPHRPPEEAVVLATKRTAGISAWIVGYFLAIWLLGFYLAVPLTTLLYLKLAGKERWLTTIAATVLAWAVFYALFDYALHIPFPKGLVLDWLRV
;
A
#
# COMPACT_ATOMS: atom_id res chain seq x y z
N SER A 1 -28.59 11.85 4.29
CA SER A 1 -29.60 10.95 4.87
C SER A 1 -29.16 9.50 4.65
N VAL A 2 -28.27 8.99 5.51
CA VAL A 2 -27.78 7.60 5.45
C VAL A 2 -28.67 6.77 6.38
N GLY A 3 -29.86 6.43 5.88
CA GLY A 3 -30.88 5.70 6.63
C GLY A 3 -30.84 4.20 6.31
N ARG A 4 -30.32 3.42 7.28
CA ARG A 4 -30.70 2.05 7.71
C ARG A 4 -31.10 1.03 6.63
N LEU A 5 -30.34 -0.07 6.53
CA LEU A 5 -30.58 -1.29 5.74
C LEU A 5 -30.56 -1.16 4.21
N GLY A 6 -30.99 -0.03 3.64
CA GLY A 6 -30.99 0.21 2.20
C GLY A 6 -29.59 0.16 1.57
N GLY A 7 -28.63 0.90 2.14
CA GLY A 7 -27.25 0.93 1.63
C GLY A 7 -26.47 -0.37 1.82
N VAL A 8 -26.84 -1.18 2.82
CA VAL A 8 -26.24 -2.52 3.04
C VAL A 8 -26.73 -3.50 1.99
N MET A 9 -28.04 -3.54 1.81
CA MET A 9 -28.67 -4.36 0.78
C MET A 9 -28.22 -3.94 -0.62
N GLU A 10 -27.98 -2.65 -0.83
CA GLU A 10 -27.37 -2.12 -2.05
C GLU A 10 -25.94 -2.61 -2.23
N GLY A 11 -25.08 -2.56 -1.20
CA GLY A 11 -23.71 -3.11 -1.29
C GLY A 11 -23.68 -4.63 -1.55
N VAL A 12 -24.62 -5.39 -0.98
CA VAL A 12 -24.79 -6.82 -1.29
C VAL A 12 -25.20 -6.99 -2.75
N LYS A 13 -26.20 -6.23 -3.22
CA LYS A 13 -26.63 -6.25 -4.62
C LYS A 13 -25.51 -5.87 -5.57
N ASP A 14 -24.67 -4.90 -5.21
CA ASP A 14 -23.54 -4.47 -6.02
C ASP A 14 -22.49 -5.56 -6.16
N THR A 15 -22.30 -6.40 -5.14
CA THR A 15 -21.46 -7.60 -5.22
C THR A 15 -21.93 -8.54 -6.33
N PHE A 16 -23.24 -8.74 -6.47
CA PHE A 16 -23.82 -9.56 -7.55
C PHE A 16 -23.88 -8.83 -8.90
N ARG A 17 -24.10 -7.51 -8.92
CA ARG A 17 -24.07 -6.71 -10.16
C ARG A 17 -22.68 -6.69 -10.78
N HIS A 18 -21.64 -6.61 -9.96
CA HIS A 18 -20.23 -6.64 -10.37
C HIS A 18 -19.60 -8.03 -10.20
N TRP A 19 -20.38 -9.10 -10.30
CA TRP A 19 -19.94 -10.49 -10.11
C TRP A 19 -18.70 -10.85 -10.95
N GLY A 20 -18.65 -10.41 -12.20
CA GLY A 20 -17.50 -10.64 -13.08
C GLY A 20 -16.19 -10.01 -12.55
N LEU A 21 -16.27 -8.84 -11.92
CA LEU A 21 -15.12 -8.21 -11.26
C LEU A 21 -14.72 -8.99 -10.00
N VAL A 22 -15.70 -9.39 -9.18
CA VAL A 22 -15.48 -10.16 -7.96
C VAL A 22 -14.77 -11.48 -8.26
N ILE A 23 -15.20 -12.23 -9.28
CA ILE A 23 -14.52 -13.46 -9.69
C ILE A 23 -13.10 -13.19 -10.16
N ARG A 24 -12.88 -12.23 -11.06
CA ARG A 24 -11.54 -11.92 -11.60
C ARG A 24 -10.58 -11.52 -10.48
N CYS A 25 -11.01 -10.66 -9.57
CA CYS A 25 -10.20 -10.24 -8.43
C CYS A 25 -10.00 -11.36 -7.40
N SER A 26 -11.00 -12.25 -7.20
CA SER A 26 -10.84 -13.45 -6.37
C SER A 26 -9.82 -14.43 -6.97
N ALA A 27 -9.85 -14.62 -8.29
CA ALA A 27 -8.88 -15.47 -8.99
C ALA A 27 -7.46 -14.88 -8.91
N LEU A 28 -7.33 -13.56 -9.09
CA LEU A 28 -6.07 -12.86 -8.89
C LEU A 28 -5.56 -13.02 -7.45
N GLY A 29 -6.44 -12.88 -6.46
CA GLY A 29 -6.07 -13.03 -5.05
C GLY A 29 -5.64 -14.46 -4.71
N ALA A 30 -6.40 -15.46 -5.13
CA ALA A 30 -6.03 -16.87 -4.96
C ALA A 30 -4.68 -17.17 -5.63
N TYR A 31 -4.46 -16.71 -6.87
CA TYR A 31 -3.20 -16.90 -7.59
C TYR A 31 -2.01 -16.25 -6.87
N ILE A 32 -2.17 -14.99 -6.42
CA ILE A 32 -1.14 -14.28 -5.66
C ILE A 32 -0.86 -15.01 -4.34
N GLY A 33 -1.88 -15.58 -3.70
CA GLY A 33 -1.75 -16.36 -2.48
C GLY A 33 -0.89 -17.62 -2.66
N VAL A 34 -0.95 -18.28 -3.82
CA VAL A 34 -0.10 -19.46 -4.11
C VAL A 34 1.38 -19.11 -4.13
N ILE A 35 1.74 -17.86 -4.43
CA ILE A 35 3.12 -17.42 -4.52
C ILE A 35 3.64 -17.14 -3.10
N PRO A 36 4.66 -17.88 -2.62
CA PRO A 36 5.14 -17.74 -1.26
C PRO A 36 5.62 -16.33 -0.94
N GLY A 37 5.18 -15.79 0.20
CA GLY A 37 5.62 -14.49 0.71
C GLY A 37 4.96 -13.26 0.10
N MET A 38 4.00 -13.38 -0.84
CA MET A 38 3.32 -12.20 -1.41
C MET A 38 2.20 -11.62 -0.51
N GLY A 39 1.60 -12.38 0.39
CA GLY A 39 0.62 -11.85 1.36
C GLY A 39 -0.61 -11.14 0.78
N GLY A 40 -1.49 -10.62 1.65
CA GLY A 40 -2.77 -10.00 1.26
C GLY A 40 -2.66 -8.57 0.73
N SER A 41 -1.69 -7.79 1.22
CA SER A 41 -1.54 -6.36 0.87
C SER A 41 -1.21 -6.15 -0.61
N ILE A 42 -0.32 -6.97 -1.17
CA ILE A 42 0.05 -6.93 -2.59
C ILE A 42 -1.16 -7.31 -3.46
N SER A 43 -1.86 -8.38 -3.07
CA SER A 43 -3.07 -8.85 -3.74
C SER A 43 -4.14 -7.76 -3.86
N GLN A 44 -4.39 -7.03 -2.78
CA GLN A 44 -5.34 -5.90 -2.75
C GLN A 44 -4.97 -4.80 -3.74
N TRP A 45 -3.69 -4.43 -3.82
CA TRP A 45 -3.23 -3.38 -4.74
C TRP A 45 -3.30 -3.80 -6.20
N VAL A 46 -2.90 -5.04 -6.51
CA VAL A 46 -3.00 -5.59 -7.87
C VAL A 46 -4.47 -5.65 -8.29
N ALA A 47 -5.36 -6.10 -7.40
CA ALA A 47 -6.79 -6.13 -7.64
C ALA A 47 -7.41 -4.73 -7.79
N TYR A 48 -6.93 -3.74 -7.02
CA TYR A 48 -7.35 -2.34 -7.18
C TYR A 48 -6.94 -1.81 -8.57
N ALA A 49 -5.68 -2.02 -8.96
CA ALA A 49 -5.18 -1.60 -10.26
C ALA A 49 -5.95 -2.28 -11.39
N HIS A 50 -6.25 -3.57 -11.26
CA HIS A 50 -7.09 -4.31 -12.21
C HIS A 50 -8.51 -3.74 -12.28
N ALA A 51 -9.13 -3.41 -11.15
CA ALA A 51 -10.47 -2.80 -11.10
C ALA A 51 -10.49 -1.43 -11.80
N VAL A 52 -9.48 -0.58 -11.55
CA VAL A 52 -9.33 0.72 -12.22
C VAL A 52 -9.15 0.55 -13.74
N GLN A 53 -8.31 -0.40 -14.16
CA GLN A 53 -7.99 -0.60 -15.58
C GLN A 53 -9.16 -1.19 -16.37
N SER A 54 -9.92 -2.09 -15.75
CA SER A 54 -11.07 -2.76 -16.37
C SER A 54 -12.36 -1.94 -16.35
N SER A 55 -12.43 -0.88 -15.54
CA SER A 55 -13.60 0.00 -15.51
C SER A 55 -13.64 0.96 -16.70
N PRO A 56 -14.81 1.14 -17.34
CA PRO A 56 -15.02 2.18 -18.34
C PRO A 56 -14.97 3.60 -17.74
N ASP A 57 -15.32 3.75 -16.45
CA ASP A 57 -15.33 5.04 -15.75
C ASP A 57 -14.24 5.06 -14.68
N LYS A 58 -13.07 5.56 -15.06
CA LYS A 58 -11.88 5.63 -14.19
C LYS A 58 -11.92 6.83 -13.24
N GLU A 59 -12.74 7.85 -13.52
CA GLU A 59 -12.76 9.10 -12.76
C GLU A 59 -13.50 8.99 -11.42
N ARG A 60 -14.33 7.95 -11.26
CA ARG A 60 -15.02 7.61 -10.01
C ARG A 60 -14.12 6.97 -8.95
N PHE A 61 -12.98 6.39 -9.34
CA PHE A 61 -12.06 5.74 -8.40
C PHE A 61 -11.44 6.78 -7.47
N GLY A 62 -11.40 6.47 -6.17
CA GLY A 62 -11.00 7.42 -5.13
C GLY A 62 -12.11 8.43 -4.73
N LYS A 63 -13.23 8.45 -5.44
CA LYS A 63 -14.41 9.30 -5.15
C LYS A 63 -15.65 8.49 -4.72
N GLY A 64 -15.47 7.22 -4.34
CA GLY A 64 -16.54 6.32 -3.90
C GLY A 64 -17.03 5.30 -4.93
N ALA A 65 -16.24 4.98 -5.96
CA ALA A 65 -16.51 3.80 -6.80
C ALA A 65 -16.53 2.51 -5.96
N VAL A 66 -17.67 1.80 -5.97
CA VAL A 66 -17.86 0.52 -5.25
C VAL A 66 -16.91 -0.56 -5.77
N GLU A 67 -16.61 -0.52 -7.07
CA GLU A 67 -15.64 -1.40 -7.74
C GLU A 67 -14.24 -1.31 -7.10
N GLY A 68 -13.88 -0.13 -6.60
CA GLY A 68 -12.61 0.13 -5.90
C GLY A 68 -12.52 -0.49 -4.51
N VAL A 69 -13.63 -1.00 -3.95
CA VAL A 69 -13.68 -1.72 -2.67
C VAL A 69 -13.93 -3.20 -2.90
N LEU A 70 -14.87 -3.55 -3.79
CA LEU A 70 -15.21 -4.94 -4.10
C LEU A 70 -14.01 -5.72 -4.64
N GLY A 71 -13.25 -5.15 -5.58
CA GLY A 71 -12.09 -5.82 -6.17
C GLY A 71 -11.03 -6.18 -5.12
N PRO A 72 -10.46 -5.20 -4.41
CA PRO A 72 -9.48 -5.46 -3.35
C PRO A 72 -10.03 -6.32 -2.21
N GLY A 73 -11.29 -6.15 -1.81
CA GLY A 73 -11.91 -6.96 -0.77
C GLY A 73 -12.00 -8.44 -1.14
N ALA A 74 -12.45 -8.73 -2.37
CA ALA A 74 -12.51 -10.10 -2.90
C ALA A 74 -11.12 -10.74 -3.01
N ALA A 75 -10.13 -9.98 -3.50
CA ALA A 75 -8.76 -10.45 -3.61
C ALA A 75 -8.13 -10.74 -2.24
N ASN A 76 -8.32 -9.86 -1.26
CA ASN A 76 -7.82 -10.06 0.10
C ASN A 76 -8.33 -11.36 0.71
N ASN A 77 -9.63 -11.63 0.57
CA ASN A 77 -10.25 -12.81 1.19
C ASN A 77 -9.83 -14.12 0.51
N SER A 78 -9.74 -14.10 -0.83
CA SER A 78 -9.31 -15.27 -1.62
C SER A 78 -7.82 -15.59 -1.49
N THR A 79 -6.98 -14.59 -1.17
CA THR A 79 -5.53 -14.77 -0.96
C THR A 79 -5.23 -15.77 0.15
N LEU A 80 -6.01 -15.75 1.23
CA LEU A 80 -5.83 -16.68 2.35
C LEU A 80 -6.05 -18.14 1.92
N GLY A 81 -7.05 -18.39 1.07
CA GLY A 81 -7.29 -19.72 0.50
C GLY A 81 -6.14 -20.19 -0.40
N GLY A 82 -5.61 -19.30 -1.25
CA GLY A 82 -4.45 -19.59 -2.09
C GLY A 82 -3.18 -19.85 -1.28
N ALA A 83 -2.95 -19.09 -0.21
CA ALA A 83 -1.78 -19.19 0.66
C ALA A 83 -1.72 -20.50 1.46
N LEU A 84 -2.86 -21.18 1.64
CA LEU A 84 -2.91 -22.49 2.29
C LEU A 84 -2.19 -23.56 1.46
N ILE A 85 -2.23 -23.46 0.12
CA ILE A 85 -1.66 -24.46 -0.79
C ILE A 85 -0.16 -24.66 -0.55
N PRO A 86 0.72 -23.64 -0.71
CA PRO A 86 2.15 -23.84 -0.49
C PRO A 86 2.49 -24.15 0.98
N THR A 87 1.68 -23.65 1.92
CA THR A 87 1.90 -23.86 3.36
C THR A 87 1.68 -25.31 3.74
N VAL A 88 0.62 -25.94 3.23
CA VAL A 88 0.31 -27.35 3.51
C VAL A 88 1.14 -28.30 2.65
N ALA A 89 1.29 -27.99 1.36
CA ALA A 89 1.95 -28.87 0.39
C ALA A 89 3.48 -28.90 0.53
N PHE A 90 4.08 -27.75 0.84
CA PHE A 90 5.54 -27.58 0.82
C PHE A 90 6.12 -27.14 2.16
N GLY A 91 5.28 -26.84 3.16
CA GLY A 91 5.73 -26.24 4.42
C GLY A 91 6.29 -24.83 4.25
N VAL A 92 6.01 -24.17 3.11
CA VAL A 92 6.50 -22.82 2.82
C VAL A 92 5.36 -21.83 3.01
N PRO A 93 5.44 -20.91 4.00
CA PRO A 93 4.34 -20.02 4.30
C PRO A 93 4.07 -19.01 3.17
N GLY A 94 2.82 -18.95 2.73
CA GLY A 94 2.34 -17.97 1.74
C GLY A 94 2.24 -16.54 2.27
N SER A 95 2.10 -16.39 3.59
CA SER A 95 1.96 -15.10 4.29
C SER A 95 2.42 -15.22 5.75
N VAL A 96 2.54 -14.09 6.45
CA VAL A 96 2.86 -14.06 7.90
C VAL A 96 1.86 -14.88 8.71
N VAL A 97 0.57 -14.80 8.37
CA VAL A 97 -0.49 -15.59 9.02
C VAL A 97 -0.27 -17.09 8.83
N MET A 98 0.18 -17.50 7.64
CA MET A 98 0.49 -18.90 7.36
C MET A 98 1.76 -19.39 8.07
N ALA A 99 2.72 -18.51 8.35
CA ALA A 99 3.89 -18.86 9.17
C ALA A 99 3.49 -19.15 10.62
N ILE A 100 2.54 -18.39 11.17
CA ILE A 100 1.97 -18.66 12.50
C ILE A 100 1.24 -20.01 12.48
N LEU A 101 0.45 -20.30 11.45
CA LEU A 101 -0.21 -21.59 11.28
C LEU A 101 0.81 -22.75 11.19
N LEU A 102 1.92 -22.56 10.47
CA LEU A 102 3.01 -23.52 10.40
C LEU A 102 3.62 -23.79 11.79
N GLY A 103 3.83 -22.74 12.59
CA GLY A 103 4.24 -22.87 13.99
C GLY A 103 3.23 -23.67 14.82
N ALA A 104 1.94 -23.43 14.63
CA ALA A 104 0.88 -24.20 15.30
C ALA A 104 0.89 -25.67 14.88
N PHE A 105 1.12 -25.99 13.60
CA PHE A 105 1.27 -27.37 13.13
C PHE A 105 2.43 -28.08 13.82
N ILE A 106 3.61 -27.44 13.88
CA ILE A 106 4.78 -28.01 14.52
C ILE A 106 4.52 -28.28 16.02
N ILE A 107 3.85 -27.35 16.71
CA ILE A 107 3.45 -27.53 18.12
C ILE A 107 2.52 -28.73 18.31
N GLN A 108 1.62 -28.97 17.33
CA GLN A 108 0.70 -30.11 17.32
C GLN A 108 1.35 -31.40 16.77
N GLY A 109 2.66 -31.40 16.51
CA GLY A 109 3.38 -32.56 15.98
C GLY A 109 3.12 -32.84 14.49
N LEU A 110 2.49 -31.92 13.77
CA LEU A 110 2.23 -32.02 12.34
C LEU A 110 3.40 -31.41 11.57
N VAL A 111 3.96 -32.16 10.61
CA VAL A 111 5.01 -31.69 9.70
C VAL A 111 4.41 -31.46 8.31
N PRO A 112 4.21 -30.20 7.90
CA PRO A 112 3.64 -29.88 6.59
C PRO A 112 4.55 -30.30 5.45
N GLY A 113 3.97 -30.70 4.33
CA GLY A 113 4.70 -31.29 3.21
C GLY A 113 3.83 -32.27 2.40
N PRO A 114 4.45 -33.06 1.50
CA PRO A 114 3.74 -34.04 0.69
C PRO A 114 2.79 -34.99 1.45
N PRO A 115 3.12 -35.49 2.68
CA PRO A 115 2.21 -36.34 3.45
C PRO A 115 0.84 -35.71 3.75
N MET A 116 0.74 -34.39 3.81
CA MET A 116 -0.54 -33.69 4.01
C MET A 116 -1.50 -33.87 2.83
N LEU A 117 -1.00 -34.24 1.65
CA LEU A 117 -1.77 -34.37 0.41
C LEU A 117 -2.06 -35.83 0.04
N ILE A 118 -1.61 -36.79 0.86
CA ILE A 118 -1.72 -38.22 0.58
C ILE A 118 -2.78 -38.82 1.52
N PRO A 119 -3.62 -39.79 1.07
CA PRO A 119 -4.62 -40.43 1.91
C PRO A 119 -4.04 -41.06 3.19
N GLU A 120 -4.85 -41.14 4.25
CA GLU A 120 -4.46 -41.78 5.52
C GLU A 120 -4.03 -43.25 5.33
N SER A 121 -4.60 -43.94 4.34
CA SER A 121 -4.24 -45.32 4.02
C SER A 121 -2.78 -45.50 3.57
N GLN A 122 -2.10 -44.42 3.21
CA GLN A 122 -0.68 -44.40 2.84
C GLN A 122 0.17 -43.63 3.88
N GLY A 123 -0.37 -43.42 5.10
CA GLY A 123 0.32 -42.71 6.18
C GLY A 123 0.29 -41.18 6.07
N GLY A 124 -0.62 -40.62 5.26
CA GLY A 124 -0.78 -39.17 5.09
C GLY A 124 -1.90 -38.55 5.95
N HIS A 125 -2.15 -37.25 5.73
CA HIS A 125 -3.11 -36.43 6.48
C HIS A 125 -4.12 -35.70 5.56
N LEU A 126 -4.57 -36.35 4.49
CA LEU A 126 -5.45 -35.73 3.50
C LEU A 126 -6.78 -35.23 4.09
N THR A 127 -7.40 -35.95 5.03
CA THR A 127 -8.65 -35.53 5.69
C THR A 127 -8.45 -34.23 6.49
N LEU A 128 -7.28 -34.07 7.12
CA LEU A 128 -6.93 -32.82 7.81
C LEU A 128 -6.81 -31.67 6.81
N THR A 129 -6.15 -31.88 5.67
CA THR A 129 -6.05 -30.87 4.61
C THR A 129 -7.43 -30.44 4.09
N PHE A 130 -8.34 -31.40 3.85
CA PHE A 130 -9.72 -31.05 3.46
C PHE A 130 -10.49 -30.35 4.56
N SER A 131 -10.26 -30.70 5.82
CA SER A 131 -10.85 -30.01 6.96
C SER A 131 -10.39 -28.56 7.04
N LEU A 132 -9.10 -28.28 6.78
CA LEU A 132 -8.59 -26.90 6.70
C LEU A 132 -9.25 -26.10 5.57
N VAL A 133 -9.45 -26.71 4.40
CA VAL A 133 -10.18 -26.07 3.29
C VAL A 133 -11.60 -25.72 3.70
N TRP A 134 -12.33 -26.66 4.31
CA TRP A 134 -13.69 -26.42 4.79
C TRP A 134 -13.75 -25.40 5.92
N ILE A 135 -12.77 -25.39 6.83
CA ILE A 135 -12.65 -24.37 7.87
C ILE A 135 -12.52 -22.99 7.23
N VAL A 136 -11.68 -22.80 6.22
CA VAL A 136 -11.57 -21.50 5.53
C VAL A 136 -12.92 -21.08 4.93
N VAL A 137 -13.65 -22.00 4.29
CA VAL A 137 -14.98 -21.71 3.73
C VAL A 137 -15.98 -21.32 4.82
N VAL A 138 -16.08 -22.13 5.88
CA VAL A 138 -17.02 -21.91 6.99
C VAL A 138 -16.66 -20.64 7.77
N SER A 139 -15.38 -20.42 8.06
CA SER A 139 -14.88 -19.21 8.72
C SER A 139 -15.22 -17.95 7.93
N ASN A 140 -15.14 -17.99 6.59
CA ASN A 140 -15.56 -16.86 5.76
C ASN A 140 -17.06 -16.60 5.88
N ILE A 141 -17.90 -17.64 5.86
CA ILE A 141 -19.35 -17.50 6.03
C ILE A 141 -19.68 -16.92 7.41
N ILE A 142 -19.07 -17.46 8.48
CA ILE A 142 -19.25 -16.98 9.85
C ILE A 142 -18.78 -15.53 9.97
N THR A 143 -17.61 -15.18 9.41
CA THR A 143 -17.08 -13.82 9.43
C THR A 143 -18.03 -12.85 8.76
N VAL A 144 -18.58 -13.20 7.59
CA VAL A 144 -19.58 -12.38 6.89
C VAL A 144 -20.84 -12.21 7.75
N ALA A 145 -21.34 -13.28 8.38
CA ALA A 145 -22.51 -13.21 9.26
C ALA A 145 -22.27 -12.29 10.47
N ILE A 146 -21.11 -12.40 11.12
CA ILE A 146 -20.70 -11.52 12.23
C ILE A 146 -20.56 -10.08 11.74
N CYS A 147 -19.93 -9.85 10.58
CA CYS A 147 -19.81 -8.52 10.00
C CYS A 147 -21.19 -7.89 9.75
N PHE A 148 -22.18 -8.65 9.27
CA PHE A 148 -23.55 -8.14 9.13
C PHE A 148 -24.21 -7.81 10.47
N LEU A 149 -23.98 -8.61 11.51
CA LEU A 149 -24.51 -8.36 12.86
C LEU A 149 -24.01 -7.04 13.44
N PHE A 150 -22.71 -6.74 13.25
CA PHE A 150 -22.08 -5.52 13.77
C PHE A 150 -21.99 -4.37 12.76
N LEU A 151 -22.53 -4.54 11.55
CA LEU A 151 -22.32 -3.60 10.43
C LEU A 151 -22.73 -2.18 10.80
N ASN A 152 -23.87 -2.02 11.47
CA ASN A 152 -24.37 -0.71 11.87
C ASN A 152 -23.41 0.01 12.85
N GLN A 153 -22.73 -0.74 13.70
CA GLN A 153 -21.74 -0.23 14.65
C GLN A 153 -20.44 0.11 13.91
N LEU A 154 -19.96 -0.79 13.04
CA LEU A 154 -18.80 -0.56 12.17
C LEU A 154 -18.99 0.68 11.28
N ALA A 155 -20.17 0.88 10.70
CA ALA A 155 -20.49 2.04 9.89
C ALA A 155 -20.57 3.35 10.70
N LYS A 156 -20.85 3.29 12.00
CA LYS A 156 -20.78 4.49 12.87
C LYS A 156 -19.33 4.89 13.15
N ILE A 157 -18.39 3.94 13.17
CA ILE A 157 -16.96 4.24 13.37
C ILE A 157 -16.44 5.14 12.25
N THR A 158 -16.89 4.96 11.00
CA THR A 158 -16.49 5.83 9.87
C THR A 158 -17.06 7.25 9.97
N MET A 159 -18.04 7.48 10.83
CA MET A 159 -18.60 8.81 11.12
C MET A 159 -17.94 9.48 12.33
N VAL A 160 -17.00 8.80 13.00
CA VAL A 160 -16.23 9.41 14.08
C VAL A 160 -15.40 10.55 13.51
N ARG A 161 -15.38 11.68 14.25
CA ARG A 161 -14.66 12.87 13.83
C ARG A 161 -13.18 12.57 13.67
N ALA A 162 -12.58 13.01 12.57
CA ALA A 162 -11.15 12.83 12.31
C ALA A 162 -10.28 13.39 13.44
N SER A 163 -10.71 14.46 14.13
CA SER A 163 -10.04 15.01 15.32
C SER A 163 -9.81 13.97 16.42
N LEU A 164 -10.75 13.04 16.62
CA LEU A 164 -10.63 11.97 17.61
C LEU A 164 -9.76 10.81 17.11
N VAL A 165 -9.77 10.55 15.80
CA VAL A 165 -9.07 9.40 15.20
C VAL A 165 -7.57 9.66 15.03
N ILE A 166 -7.19 10.89 14.67
CA ILE A 166 -5.79 11.26 14.37
C ILE A 166 -4.80 10.90 15.50
N PRO A 167 -4.99 11.27 16.78
CA PRO A 167 -4.00 10.97 17.81
C PRO A 167 -3.83 9.47 18.04
N PHE A 168 -4.90 8.69 17.92
CA PHE A 168 -4.84 7.22 17.99
C PHE A 168 -4.11 6.62 16.78
N VAL A 169 -4.33 7.15 15.57
CA VAL A 169 -3.60 6.69 14.38
C VAL A 169 -2.11 7.01 14.50
N LEU A 170 -1.74 8.22 14.94
CA LEU A 170 -0.34 8.59 15.15
C LEU A 170 0.33 7.68 16.19
N PHE A 171 -0.36 7.43 17.30
CA PHE A 171 0.05 6.46 18.30
C PHE A 171 0.36 5.09 17.67
N LEU A 172 -0.59 4.51 16.93
CA LEU A 172 -0.42 3.18 16.32
C LEU A 172 0.69 3.16 15.26
N VAL A 173 0.88 4.25 14.52
CA VAL A 173 1.95 4.37 13.53
C VAL A 173 3.33 4.36 14.20
N TYR A 174 3.51 5.12 15.29
CA TYR A 174 4.79 5.13 16.02
C TYR A 174 5.06 3.82 16.75
N VAL A 175 4.06 3.25 17.42
CA VAL A 175 4.22 1.94 18.08
C VAL A 175 4.48 0.85 17.04
N GLY A 176 3.76 0.87 15.91
CA GLY A 176 3.97 -0.10 14.83
C GLY A 176 5.36 -0.03 14.23
N GLY A 177 5.90 1.17 14.02
CA GLY A 177 7.29 1.34 13.58
C GLY A 177 8.31 0.88 14.62
N PHE A 178 8.06 1.15 15.90
CA PHE A 178 8.94 0.73 16.99
C PHE A 178 8.94 -0.78 17.22
N ALA A 179 7.77 -1.43 17.11
CA ALA A 179 7.58 -2.83 17.49
C ALA A 179 8.35 -3.84 16.62
N GLU A 180 8.84 -3.44 15.44
CA GLU A 180 9.57 -4.34 14.54
C GLU A 180 10.97 -4.67 15.08
N ASN A 181 11.78 -3.66 15.44
CA ASN A 181 13.14 -3.88 15.94
C ASN A 181 13.37 -3.38 17.38
N ASN A 182 12.34 -2.84 18.03
CA ASN A 182 12.45 -2.16 19.34
C ASN A 182 13.54 -1.07 19.37
N ALA A 183 13.74 -0.40 18.23
CA ALA A 183 14.79 0.58 18.03
C ALA A 183 14.21 1.98 17.80
N PHE A 184 14.74 2.99 18.50
CA PHE A 184 14.34 4.38 18.28
C PHE A 184 14.65 4.89 16.86
N GLY A 185 15.66 4.32 16.20
CA GLY A 185 16.00 4.65 14.82
C GLY A 185 14.82 4.45 13.86
N ASP A 186 13.96 3.45 14.12
CA ASP A 186 12.79 3.16 13.30
C ASP A 186 11.77 4.29 13.34
N LEU A 187 11.69 5.04 14.44
CA LEU A 187 10.82 6.21 14.53
C LEU A 187 11.28 7.36 13.64
N ILE A 188 12.60 7.51 13.44
CA ILE A 188 13.16 8.47 12.49
C ILE A 188 12.82 8.04 11.06
N VAL A 189 12.90 6.74 10.76
CA VAL A 189 12.49 6.19 9.46
C VAL A 189 11.00 6.50 9.20
N VAL A 190 10.13 6.30 10.19
CA VAL A 190 8.70 6.67 10.09
C VAL A 190 8.53 8.16 9.75
N LEU A 191 9.27 9.05 10.39
CA LEU A 191 9.22 10.49 10.10
C LEU A 191 9.71 10.81 8.67
N VAL A 192 10.84 10.23 8.26
CA VAL A 192 11.43 10.47 6.92
C VAL A 192 10.48 9.99 5.83
N PHE A 193 9.92 8.79 5.95
CA PHE A 193 8.96 8.25 4.98
C PHE A 193 7.60 8.98 5.04
N GLY A 194 7.18 9.45 6.22
CA GLY A 194 6.01 10.32 6.36
C GLY A 194 6.19 11.67 5.65
N ALA A 195 7.36 12.29 5.78
CA ALA A 195 7.72 13.52 5.07
C ALA A 195 7.79 13.29 3.55
N LEU A 196 8.43 12.19 3.11
CA LEU A 196 8.47 11.79 1.70
C LEU A 196 7.05 11.63 1.14
N GLY A 197 6.17 10.91 1.85
CA GLY A 197 4.78 10.73 1.46
C GLY A 197 4.00 12.06 1.39
N CYS A 198 4.30 13.01 2.27
CA CYS A 198 3.75 14.37 2.23
C CYS A 198 4.21 15.10 0.97
N VAL A 199 5.51 15.09 0.65
CA VAL A 199 6.05 15.71 -0.57
C VAL A 199 5.41 15.10 -1.82
N MET A 200 5.33 13.77 -1.90
CA MET A 200 4.68 13.08 -3.03
C MET A 200 3.21 13.47 -3.19
N ALA A 201 2.48 13.65 -2.07
CA ALA A 201 1.09 14.10 -2.13
C ALA A 201 0.95 15.53 -2.67
N HIS A 202 1.88 16.44 -2.35
CA HIS A 202 1.88 17.80 -2.89
C HIS A 202 2.25 17.86 -4.37
N LEU A 203 3.12 16.95 -4.81
CA LEU A 203 3.54 16.85 -6.21
C LEU A 203 2.58 16.04 -7.08
N GLU A 204 1.43 15.59 -6.53
CA GLU A 204 0.48 14.69 -7.20
C GLU A 204 1.11 13.38 -7.69
N TRP A 205 2.23 12.97 -7.08
CA TRP A 205 2.90 11.74 -7.43
C TRP A 205 2.13 10.53 -6.89
N PRO A 206 1.99 9.47 -7.69
CA PRO A 206 1.30 8.27 -7.24
C PRO A 206 2.13 7.61 -6.13
N ARG A 207 1.63 7.69 -4.90
CA ARG A 207 2.20 7.03 -3.71
C ARG A 207 2.16 5.49 -3.77
N PRO A 208 1.07 4.84 -4.26
CA PRO A 208 0.96 3.38 -4.22
C PRO A 208 2.06 2.61 -4.96
N PRO A 209 2.51 3.00 -6.17
CA PRO A 209 3.62 2.34 -6.86
C PRO A 209 4.93 2.30 -6.06
N LEU A 210 5.25 3.38 -5.32
CA LEU A 210 6.45 3.41 -4.47
C LEU A 210 6.33 2.39 -3.33
N ILE A 211 5.18 2.35 -2.65
CA ILE A 211 4.92 1.39 -1.57
C ILE A 211 4.97 -0.03 -2.11
N LEU A 212 4.39 -0.27 -3.30
CA LEU A 212 4.45 -1.57 -3.96
C LEU A 212 5.89 -1.99 -4.26
N GLY A 213 6.71 -1.10 -4.81
CA GLY A 213 8.13 -1.37 -5.04
C GLY A 213 8.88 -1.67 -3.75
N LEU A 214 8.63 -0.93 -2.68
CA LEU A 214 9.27 -1.14 -1.37
C LEU A 214 8.91 -2.50 -0.76
N VAL A 215 7.62 -2.86 -0.79
CA VAL A 215 7.13 -4.14 -0.23
C VAL A 215 7.57 -5.32 -1.09
N LEU A 216 7.51 -5.19 -2.43
CA LEU A 216 7.90 -6.25 -3.36
C LEU A 216 9.41 -6.40 -3.52
N GLY A 217 10.20 -5.37 -3.21
CA GLY A 217 11.64 -5.34 -3.45
C GLY A 217 12.37 -6.51 -2.81
N ARG A 218 12.15 -6.73 -1.50
CA ARG A 218 12.78 -7.85 -0.77
C ARG A 218 12.37 -9.22 -1.32
N LEU A 219 11.11 -9.37 -1.73
CA LEU A 219 10.61 -10.61 -2.30
C LEU A 219 11.20 -10.85 -3.70
N ALA A 220 11.27 -9.81 -4.52
CA ALA A 220 11.85 -9.86 -5.85
C ALA A 220 13.34 -10.20 -5.79
N GLU A 221 14.09 -9.58 -4.88
CA GLU A 221 15.51 -9.87 -4.64
C GLU A 221 15.73 -11.34 -4.22
N LYS A 222 15.00 -11.80 -3.20
CA LYS A 222 15.10 -13.17 -2.72
C LYS A 222 14.77 -14.19 -3.81
N THR A 223 13.70 -13.95 -4.57
CA THR A 223 13.27 -14.88 -5.63
C THR A 223 14.25 -14.86 -6.81
N LEU A 224 14.79 -13.70 -7.17
CA LEU A 224 15.83 -13.57 -8.19
C LEU A 224 17.09 -14.36 -7.81
N PHE A 225 17.54 -14.25 -6.55
CA PHE A 225 18.68 -15.02 -6.07
C PHE A 225 18.39 -16.52 -6.06
N LEU A 226 17.23 -16.95 -5.57
CA LEU A 226 16.85 -18.37 -5.60
C LEU A 226 16.80 -18.94 -7.02
N SER A 227 16.22 -18.20 -7.98
CA SER A 227 16.17 -18.64 -9.37
C SER A 227 17.55 -18.70 -10.01
N THR A 228 18.42 -17.72 -9.70
CA THR A 228 19.78 -17.68 -10.25
C THR A 228 20.68 -18.74 -9.61
N ASP A 229 20.54 -19.00 -8.31
CA ASP A 229 21.32 -20.03 -7.61
C ASP A 229 20.92 -21.45 -8.09
N ASN A 230 19.62 -21.70 -8.32
CA ASN A 230 19.14 -23.02 -8.74
C ASN A 230 19.34 -23.29 -10.23
N TYR A 231 19.26 -22.27 -11.09
CA TYR A 231 19.19 -22.45 -12.56
C TYR A 231 20.22 -21.60 -13.33
N GLY A 232 21.10 -20.84 -12.65
CA GLY A 232 22.04 -19.93 -13.31
C GLY A 232 21.31 -18.85 -14.13
N LEU A 233 21.68 -18.68 -15.40
CA LEU A 233 20.95 -17.80 -16.33
C LEU A 233 19.87 -18.52 -17.14
N SER A 234 19.73 -19.85 -16.98
CA SER A 234 18.82 -20.65 -17.81
C SER A 234 17.35 -20.39 -17.50
N TRP A 235 17.01 -19.89 -16.30
CA TRP A 235 15.64 -19.53 -15.93
C TRP A 235 15.04 -18.45 -16.84
N LEU A 236 15.87 -17.59 -17.45
CA LEU A 236 15.43 -16.60 -18.44
C LEU A 236 14.86 -17.24 -19.71
N GLY A 237 15.28 -18.46 -20.03
CA GLY A 237 14.81 -19.22 -21.19
C GLY A 237 13.49 -19.96 -20.96
N PHE A 238 12.96 -19.97 -19.73
CA PHE A 238 11.70 -20.68 -19.45
C PHE A 238 10.53 -20.00 -20.19
N PRO A 239 9.64 -20.78 -20.85
CA PRO A 239 8.52 -20.21 -21.62
C PRO A 239 7.61 -19.29 -20.81
N SER A 240 7.39 -19.61 -19.52
CA SER A 240 6.62 -18.79 -18.59
C SER A 240 7.27 -17.44 -18.32
N VAL A 241 8.60 -17.41 -18.16
CA VAL A 241 9.37 -16.19 -17.93
C VAL A 241 9.36 -15.31 -19.17
N LEU A 242 9.59 -15.88 -20.35
CA LEU A 242 9.52 -15.16 -21.63
C LEU A 242 8.12 -14.57 -21.88
N PHE A 243 7.06 -15.33 -21.56
CA PHE A 243 5.69 -14.84 -21.65
C PHE A 243 5.42 -13.65 -20.71
N LEU A 244 5.89 -13.73 -19.45
CA LEU A 244 5.77 -12.62 -18.50
C LEU A 244 6.57 -11.39 -18.96
N PHE A 245 7.79 -11.56 -19.46
CA PHE A 245 8.57 -10.46 -20.04
C PHE A 245 7.86 -9.83 -21.23
N ALA A 246 7.29 -10.64 -22.13
CA ALA A 246 6.52 -10.14 -23.26
C ALA A 246 5.29 -9.34 -22.80
N LEU A 247 4.58 -9.79 -21.76
CA LEU A 247 3.46 -9.06 -21.16
C LEU A 247 3.90 -7.73 -20.51
N ILE A 248 5.04 -7.70 -19.81
CA ILE A 248 5.57 -6.48 -19.20
C ILE A 248 5.94 -5.46 -20.28
N LEU A 249 6.65 -5.90 -21.33
CA LEU A 249 7.01 -5.05 -22.47
C LEU A 249 5.75 -4.56 -23.19
N ALA A 250 4.81 -5.45 -23.46
CA ALA A 250 3.52 -5.08 -24.06
C ALA A 250 2.79 -4.06 -23.18
N GLY A 251 2.65 -4.29 -21.87
CA GLY A 251 1.98 -3.36 -20.96
C GLY A 251 2.66 -1.99 -20.87
N THR A 252 4.00 -1.95 -20.89
CA THR A 252 4.77 -0.69 -20.81
C THR A 252 4.68 0.11 -22.11
N PHE A 253 4.75 -0.56 -23.27
CA PHE A 253 4.75 0.11 -24.57
C PHE A 253 3.36 0.27 -25.20
N TYR A 254 2.36 -0.51 -24.78
CA TYR A 254 0.99 -0.43 -25.31
C TYR A 254 0.37 0.97 -25.22
N PRO A 255 0.48 1.72 -24.10
CA PRO A 255 -0.02 3.09 -24.03
C PRO A 255 0.66 4.05 -25.04
N LEU A 256 1.94 3.83 -25.33
CA LEU A 256 2.68 4.62 -26.33
C LEU A 256 2.20 4.31 -27.76
N LEU A 257 1.97 3.04 -28.07
CA LEU A 257 1.40 2.62 -29.36
C LEU A 257 -0.05 3.08 -29.53
N GLN A 258 -0.87 2.99 -28.48
CA GLN A 258 -2.26 3.43 -28.49
C GLN A 258 -2.35 4.94 -28.76
N ARG A 259 -1.54 5.75 -28.05
CA ARG A 259 -1.47 7.21 -28.28
C ARG A 259 -1.08 7.55 -29.71
N ARG A 260 -0.10 6.85 -30.29
CA ARG A 260 0.30 7.05 -31.70
C ARG A 260 -0.82 6.68 -32.68
N ARG A 261 -1.56 5.59 -32.41
CA ARG A 261 -2.69 5.15 -33.25
C ARG A 261 -3.86 6.12 -33.16
N GLU A 262 -4.21 6.60 -31.97
CA GLU A 262 -5.24 7.60 -31.75
C GLU A 262 -4.88 8.93 -32.43
N GLN A 263 -3.65 9.41 -32.28
CA GLN A 263 -3.16 10.63 -32.96
C GLN A 263 -3.19 10.51 -34.49
N LYS A 264 -2.83 9.35 -35.04
CA LYS A 264 -2.87 9.10 -36.48
C LYS A 264 -4.32 9.07 -36.99
N ARG A 265 -5.25 8.48 -36.21
CA ARG A 265 -6.69 8.42 -36.52
C ARG A 265 -7.34 9.81 -36.42
N GLU A 266 -6.99 10.60 -35.42
CA GLU A 266 -7.47 11.99 -35.26
C GLU A 266 -6.90 12.94 -36.32
N THR A 267 -5.65 12.71 -36.76
CA THR A 267 -5.04 13.42 -37.90
C THR A 267 -5.75 13.09 -39.20
N LEU A 268 -6.11 11.81 -39.43
CA LEU A 268 -6.87 11.40 -40.61
C LEU A 268 -8.32 11.94 -40.59
N ALA A 269 -8.91 12.11 -39.40
CA ALA A 269 -10.30 12.53 -39.24
C ALA A 269 -10.51 14.06 -39.23
N GLY A 270 -9.47 14.89 -39.44
CA GLY A 270 -9.60 16.35 -39.51
C GLY A 270 -10.00 17.06 -38.20
N LEU A 271 -10.14 16.34 -37.09
CA LEU A 271 -10.66 16.84 -35.80
C LEU A 271 -9.62 17.59 -34.93
N ARG A 272 -8.46 17.96 -35.51
CA ARG A 272 -7.29 18.49 -34.76
C ARG A 272 -7.60 19.76 -33.94
N VAL A 273 -8.45 20.66 -34.45
CA VAL A 273 -8.60 22.01 -33.89
C VAL A 273 -9.50 22.05 -32.64
N ALA A 274 -10.49 21.15 -32.52
CA ALA A 274 -11.47 21.22 -31.44
C ALA A 274 -11.03 20.53 -30.13
N LYS A 275 -10.03 19.64 -30.17
CA LYS A 275 -9.55 18.88 -29.00
C LYS A 275 -8.24 19.41 -28.40
N GLU A 276 -7.44 20.15 -29.15
CA GLU A 276 -6.23 20.79 -28.62
C GLU A 276 -6.54 21.70 -27.42
N PHE A 277 -7.72 22.33 -27.38
CA PHE A 277 -8.17 23.18 -26.27
C PHE A 277 -8.67 22.44 -25.01
N LYS A 278 -8.95 21.13 -25.07
CA LYS A 278 -9.61 20.41 -23.95
C LYS A 278 -8.70 19.43 -23.21
N LYS A 279 -7.48 19.21 -23.68
CA LYS A 279 -6.54 18.25 -23.08
C LYS A 279 -5.13 18.82 -22.92
N GLU A 280 -5.01 20.11 -22.64
CA GLU A 280 -3.77 20.64 -22.07
C GLU A 280 -3.67 20.11 -20.64
N SER A 281 -2.85 19.06 -20.51
CA SER A 281 -2.34 18.61 -19.23
C SER A 281 -1.70 19.82 -18.55
N ALA A 282 -2.00 20.06 -17.27
CA ALA A 282 -1.45 21.19 -16.52
C ALA A 282 0.07 21.33 -16.79
N PRO A 283 0.61 22.55 -16.90
CA PRO A 283 2.03 22.75 -17.12
C PRO A 283 2.83 22.06 -16.00
N VAL A 284 3.74 21.16 -16.38
CA VAL A 284 4.60 20.40 -15.45
C VAL A 284 5.35 21.39 -14.55
N SER A 285 5.23 21.24 -13.24
CA SER A 285 5.94 22.11 -12.29
C SER A 285 7.45 21.84 -12.27
N ILE A 286 8.26 22.86 -11.97
CA ILE A 286 9.71 22.70 -11.73
C ILE A 286 9.98 21.67 -10.62
N SER A 287 9.10 21.63 -9.60
CA SER A 287 9.21 20.69 -8.49
C SER A 287 9.03 19.22 -8.91
N GLU A 288 8.19 18.95 -9.91
CA GLU A 288 8.03 17.61 -10.49
C GLU A 288 9.30 17.18 -11.25
N LEU A 289 9.90 18.10 -12.02
CA LEU A 289 11.17 17.83 -12.72
C LEU A 289 12.30 17.55 -11.74
N MET A 290 12.38 18.29 -10.63
CA MET A 290 13.38 18.06 -9.58
C MET A 290 13.19 16.69 -8.92
N PHE A 291 11.94 16.29 -8.65
CA PHE A 291 11.64 14.99 -8.05
C PHE A 291 11.91 13.81 -9.00
N SER A 292 11.54 13.92 -10.28
CA SER A 292 11.94 12.94 -11.31
C SER A 292 13.46 12.81 -11.39
N SER A 293 14.17 13.94 -11.35
CA SER A 293 15.64 13.97 -11.42
C SER A 293 16.30 13.36 -10.20
N SER A 294 15.74 13.57 -8.99
CA SER A 294 16.28 12.96 -7.77
C SER A 294 16.12 11.44 -7.76
N ILE A 295 15.01 10.90 -8.27
CA ILE A 295 14.83 9.45 -8.42
C ILE A 295 15.84 8.87 -9.42
N ILE A 296 16.05 9.55 -10.54
CA ILE A 296 17.05 9.13 -11.55
C ILE A 296 18.45 9.16 -10.94
N ALA A 297 18.79 10.19 -10.17
CA ALA A 297 20.06 10.29 -9.47
C ALA A 297 20.23 9.15 -8.45
N LEU A 298 19.18 8.80 -7.71
CA LEU A 298 19.20 7.68 -6.77
C LEU A 298 19.40 6.33 -7.47
N MET A 299 18.73 6.10 -8.61
CA MET A 299 18.92 4.89 -9.42
C MET A 299 20.33 4.82 -10.01
N ALA A 300 20.85 5.94 -10.53
CA ALA A 300 22.20 6.03 -11.06
C ALA A 300 23.25 5.80 -9.97
N TRP A 301 23.05 6.36 -8.79
CA TRP A 301 23.90 6.15 -7.62
C TRP A 301 23.89 4.69 -7.18
N ALA A 302 22.72 4.04 -7.10
CA ALA A 302 22.62 2.62 -6.77
C ALA A 302 23.36 1.71 -7.78
N LEU A 303 23.27 2.02 -9.08
CA LEU A 303 24.01 1.30 -10.12
C LEU A 303 25.51 1.56 -10.04
N TRP A 304 25.91 2.79 -9.70
CA TRP A 304 27.31 3.16 -9.51
C TRP A 304 27.91 2.41 -8.33
N GLU A 305 27.22 2.33 -7.20
CA GLU A 305 27.67 1.59 -6.03
C GLU A 305 27.76 0.08 -6.32
N ALA A 306 26.76 -0.47 -7.00
CA ALA A 306 26.71 -1.88 -7.33
C ALA A 306 27.78 -2.34 -8.34
N ARG A 307 28.53 -1.44 -8.97
CA ARG A 307 29.59 -1.83 -9.93
C ARG A 307 30.78 -2.53 -9.25
N ASP A 308 31.03 -2.15 -7.99
CA ASP A 308 32.19 -2.59 -7.21
C ASP A 308 31.84 -3.85 -6.39
N TRP A 309 30.59 -4.28 -6.44
CA TRP A 309 30.10 -5.47 -5.75
C TRP A 309 30.35 -6.74 -6.57
N GLY A 310 30.39 -7.89 -5.90
CA GLY A 310 30.44 -9.19 -6.59
C GLY A 310 29.19 -9.45 -7.44
N PHE A 311 29.23 -10.45 -8.32
CA PHE A 311 28.11 -10.77 -9.23
C PHE A 311 26.78 -10.93 -8.49
N ARG A 312 26.75 -11.76 -7.43
CA ARG A 312 25.51 -12.08 -6.70
C ARG A 312 24.86 -10.85 -6.03
N PRO A 313 25.56 -10.02 -5.23
CA PRO A 313 24.97 -8.78 -4.70
C PRO A 313 24.57 -7.75 -5.77
N SER A 314 25.25 -7.74 -6.92
CA SER A 314 24.99 -6.77 -8.01
C SER A 314 23.76 -7.10 -8.85
N LEU A 315 23.31 -8.36 -8.86
CA LEU A 315 22.20 -8.82 -9.69
C LEU A 315 20.93 -8.01 -9.47
N PHE A 316 20.54 -7.77 -8.22
CA PHE A 316 19.29 -7.07 -7.93
C PHE A 316 19.34 -5.57 -8.29
N PRO A 317 20.36 -4.81 -7.87
CA PRO A 317 20.57 -3.43 -8.34
C PRO A 317 20.63 -3.31 -9.86
N TRP A 318 21.28 -4.24 -10.58
CA TRP A 318 21.37 -4.18 -12.04
C TRP A 318 20.04 -4.49 -12.72
N THR A 319 19.35 -5.55 -12.29
CA THR A 319 18.08 -5.99 -12.92
C THR A 319 16.97 -4.95 -12.77
N ILE A 320 16.93 -4.23 -11.65
CA ILE A 320 15.95 -3.15 -11.42
C ILE A 320 16.48 -1.79 -11.90
N GLY A 321 17.73 -1.49 -11.60
CA GLY A 321 18.34 -0.18 -11.83
C GLY A 321 18.51 0.15 -13.30
N PHE A 322 18.98 -0.77 -14.16
CA PHE A 322 19.18 -0.46 -15.59
C PHE A 322 17.85 -0.15 -16.31
N PRO A 323 16.80 -0.99 -16.24
CA PRO A 323 15.50 -0.66 -16.82
C PRO A 323 14.86 0.58 -16.17
N GLY A 324 14.98 0.71 -14.85
CA GLY A 324 14.45 1.86 -14.11
C GLY A 324 15.09 3.18 -14.54
N LEU A 325 16.41 3.20 -14.69
CA LEU A 325 17.15 4.36 -15.17
C LEU A 325 16.76 4.72 -16.61
N ALA A 326 16.66 3.72 -17.50
CA ALA A 326 16.25 3.94 -18.89
C ALA A 326 14.84 4.55 -18.97
N LEU A 327 13.87 3.99 -18.24
CA LEU A 327 12.51 4.54 -18.17
C LEU A 327 12.47 5.92 -17.53
N GLY A 328 13.28 6.16 -16.49
CA GLY A 328 13.42 7.46 -15.85
C GLY A 328 13.95 8.53 -16.80
N ILE A 329 14.99 8.23 -17.58
CA ILE A 329 15.52 9.14 -18.61
C ILE A 329 14.47 9.46 -19.67
N VAL A 330 13.74 8.44 -20.15
CA VAL A 330 12.63 8.63 -21.11
C VAL A 330 11.55 9.54 -20.50
N GLN A 331 11.16 9.30 -19.25
CA GLN A 331 10.16 10.11 -18.56
C GLN A 331 10.62 11.56 -18.38
N LEU A 332 11.84 11.79 -17.91
CA LEU A 332 12.42 13.13 -17.75
C LEU A 332 12.45 13.89 -19.08
N PHE A 333 12.81 13.19 -20.17
CA PHE A 333 12.80 13.77 -21.50
C PHE A 333 11.40 14.17 -21.99
N LEU A 334 10.39 13.34 -21.70
CA LEU A 334 9.00 13.64 -22.02
C LEU A 334 8.49 14.85 -21.21
N ASP A 335 8.81 14.92 -19.92
CA ASP A 335 8.40 16.01 -19.04
C ASP A 335 9.10 17.32 -19.42
N LEU A 336 10.39 17.28 -19.74
CA LEU A 336 11.14 18.43 -20.24
C LEU A 336 10.55 18.96 -21.56
N ARG A 337 10.18 18.06 -22.49
CA ARG A 337 9.51 18.46 -23.74
C ARG A 337 8.15 19.13 -23.49
N ARG A 338 7.37 18.64 -22.52
CA ARG A 338 6.09 19.27 -22.13
C ARG A 338 6.32 20.65 -21.51
N PHE A 339 7.29 20.76 -20.61
CA PHE A 339 7.67 22.02 -19.97
C PHE A 339 8.10 23.09 -20.99
N LEU A 340 8.98 22.72 -21.93
CA LEU A 340 9.43 23.62 -22.99
C LEU A 340 8.27 24.05 -23.92
N LYS A 341 7.38 23.12 -24.30
CA LYS A 341 6.18 23.45 -25.10
C LYS A 341 5.24 24.40 -24.37
N ALA A 342 4.99 24.17 -23.07
CA ALA A 342 4.17 25.06 -22.25
C ALA A 342 4.78 26.47 -22.17
N LYS A 343 6.11 26.58 -22.02
CA LYS A 343 6.82 27.86 -21.96
C LYS A 343 6.81 28.61 -23.31
N VAL A 344 6.84 27.89 -24.43
CA VAL A 344 6.74 28.47 -25.78
C VAL A 344 5.29 28.86 -26.11
N GLY A 345 4.30 28.06 -25.69
CA GLY A 345 2.86 28.34 -25.85
C GLY A 345 2.35 29.48 -24.96
N ALA A 346 2.99 29.71 -23.81
CA ALA A 346 2.67 30.82 -22.90
C ALA A 346 2.88 32.22 -23.50
N ARG A 347 3.61 32.35 -24.63
CA ARG A 347 3.67 33.61 -25.40
C ARG A 347 2.38 33.90 -26.22
N ARG A 348 1.38 33.02 -26.20
CA ARG A 348 0.11 33.15 -26.94
C ARG A 348 -1.17 32.94 -26.09
N ALA A 349 -1.09 32.79 -24.77
CA ALA A 349 -2.22 32.29 -23.97
C ALA A 349 -3.18 33.38 -23.44
N VAL A 350 -4.46 33.19 -23.74
CA VAL A 350 -5.68 33.75 -23.12
C VAL A 350 -5.82 33.25 -21.67
N PRO A 351 -6.45 33.99 -20.73
CA PRO A 351 -6.54 33.60 -19.32
C PRO A 351 -7.29 32.27 -19.11
N LEU A 352 -6.68 31.34 -18.36
CA LEU A 352 -7.27 30.07 -17.95
C LEU A 352 -8.43 30.30 -16.95
N PRO A 353 -9.57 29.58 -17.06
CA PRO A 353 -10.61 29.62 -16.05
C PRO A 353 -10.20 28.76 -14.83
N HIS A 354 -10.27 29.37 -13.65
CA HIS A 354 -10.28 28.74 -12.33
C HIS A 354 -8.94 28.18 -11.83
N ARG A 355 -8.00 29.09 -11.49
CA ARG A 355 -7.13 28.83 -10.32
C ARG A 355 -8.02 28.77 -9.07
N PRO A 356 -7.84 27.80 -8.16
CA PRO A 356 -8.48 27.88 -6.85
C PRO A 356 -8.14 29.24 -6.22
N PRO A 357 -9.09 29.86 -5.47
CA PRO A 357 -8.81 31.13 -4.80
C PRO A 357 -7.49 31.02 -4.02
N GLU A 358 -6.63 32.03 -4.06
CA GLU A 358 -5.33 31.99 -3.37
C GLU A 358 -5.50 31.65 -1.88
N GLU A 359 -6.61 32.08 -1.28
CA GLU A 359 -7.03 31.75 0.08
C GLU A 359 -7.21 30.24 0.33
N ALA A 360 -7.75 29.49 -0.63
CA ALA A 360 -7.96 28.05 -0.51
C ALA A 360 -6.62 27.29 -0.51
N VAL A 361 -5.66 27.75 -1.30
CA VAL A 361 -4.30 27.18 -1.34
C VAL A 361 -3.58 27.47 -0.03
N VAL A 362 -3.61 28.71 0.45
CA VAL A 362 -3.00 29.11 1.73
C VAL A 362 -3.62 28.34 2.89
N LEU A 363 -4.95 28.14 2.90
CA LEU A 363 -5.63 27.38 3.94
C LEU A 363 -5.23 25.89 3.92
N ALA A 364 -5.11 25.29 2.72
CA ALA A 364 -4.66 23.91 2.57
C ALA A 364 -3.22 23.74 3.08
N THR A 365 -2.30 24.61 2.67
CA THR A 365 -0.90 24.59 3.13
C THR A 365 -0.79 24.76 4.65
N LYS A 366 -1.57 25.68 5.24
CA LYS A 366 -1.61 25.85 6.70
C LYS A 366 -2.10 24.59 7.44
N ARG A 367 -3.13 23.92 6.91
CA ARG A 367 -3.64 22.66 7.49
C ARG A 367 -2.61 21.55 7.42
N THR A 368 -1.95 21.39 6.28
CA THR A 368 -0.88 20.41 6.11
C THR A 368 0.28 20.69 7.06
N ALA A 369 0.76 21.93 7.13
CA ALA A 369 1.84 22.32 8.03
C ALA A 369 1.48 22.07 9.50
N GLY A 370 0.23 22.35 9.89
CA GLY A 370 -0.28 22.03 11.23
C GLY A 370 -0.23 20.54 11.55
N ILE A 371 -0.68 19.68 10.64
CA ILE A 371 -0.64 18.22 10.84
C ILE A 371 0.81 17.72 10.89
N SER A 372 1.68 18.19 10.00
CA SER A 372 3.11 17.85 10.00
C SER A 372 3.80 18.26 11.30
N ALA A 373 3.48 19.45 11.84
CA ALA A 373 3.99 19.89 13.14
C ALA A 373 3.54 18.96 14.28
N TRP A 374 2.30 18.48 14.27
CA TRP A 374 1.82 17.51 15.25
C TRP A 374 2.50 16.14 15.13
N ILE A 375 2.76 15.67 13.92
CA ILE A 375 3.52 14.43 13.69
C ILE A 375 4.90 14.54 14.32
N VAL A 376 5.64 15.61 14.03
CA VAL A 376 6.98 15.86 14.59
C VAL A 376 6.91 16.08 16.10
N GLY A 377 5.93 16.84 16.59
CA GLY A 377 5.73 17.08 18.02
C GLY A 377 5.45 15.78 18.79
N TYR A 378 4.69 14.86 18.20
CA TYR A 378 4.45 13.53 18.79
C TYR A 378 5.74 12.73 18.90
N PHE A 379 6.57 12.72 17.86
CA PHE A 379 7.89 12.08 17.88
C PHE A 379 8.78 12.69 18.98
N LEU A 380 8.85 14.01 19.07
CA LEU A 380 9.66 14.70 20.09
C LEU A 380 9.16 14.35 21.50
N ALA A 381 7.85 14.27 21.71
CA ALA A 381 7.29 13.86 22.99
C ALA A 381 7.69 12.42 23.35
N ILE A 382 7.62 11.47 22.40
CA ILE A 382 8.08 10.09 22.62
C ILE A 382 9.57 10.08 22.94
N TRP A 383 10.37 10.83 22.19
CA TRP A 383 11.83 10.86 22.36
C TRP A 383 12.24 11.41 23.73
N LEU A 384 11.53 12.43 24.21
CA LEU A 384 11.81 13.08 25.50
C LEU A 384 11.23 12.30 26.68
N LEU A 385 9.98 11.85 26.60
CA LEU A 385 9.20 11.36 27.76
C LEU A 385 8.91 9.86 27.71
N GLY A 386 9.31 9.17 26.65
CA GLY A 386 8.97 7.76 26.42
C GLY A 386 7.50 7.58 26.04
N PHE A 387 7.15 6.38 25.57
CA PHE A 387 5.79 6.08 25.10
C PHE A 387 4.73 6.23 26.21
N TYR A 388 5.03 5.79 27.44
CA TYR A 388 4.08 5.80 28.55
C TYR A 388 3.51 7.18 28.86
N LEU A 389 4.35 8.23 28.84
CA LEU A 389 3.93 9.60 29.12
C LEU A 389 3.57 10.37 27.86
N ALA A 390 4.27 10.12 26.75
CA ALA A 390 4.03 10.83 25.50
C ALA A 390 2.63 10.56 24.94
N VAL A 391 2.16 9.31 24.97
CA VAL A 391 0.86 8.92 24.40
C VAL A 391 -0.31 9.68 25.04
N PRO A 392 -0.51 9.65 26.37
CA PRO A 392 -1.60 10.40 27.00
C PRO A 392 -1.41 11.92 26.85
N LEU A 393 -0.19 12.42 27.03
CA LEU A 393 0.08 13.86 26.96
C LEU A 393 -0.23 14.45 25.58
N THR A 394 0.31 13.84 24.53
CA THR A 394 0.11 14.30 23.15
C THR A 394 -1.33 14.14 22.69
N THR A 395 -2.02 13.07 23.11
CA THR A 395 -3.44 12.87 22.82
C THR A 395 -4.28 13.97 23.46
N LEU A 396 -4.04 14.28 24.73
CA LEU A 396 -4.73 15.36 25.45
C LEU A 396 -4.49 16.71 24.77
N LEU A 397 -3.22 17.03 24.50
CA LEU A 397 -2.83 18.30 23.86
C LEU A 397 -3.43 18.44 22.46
N TYR A 398 -3.38 17.38 21.65
CA TYR A 398 -3.93 17.37 20.29
C TYR A 398 -5.44 17.61 20.32
N LEU A 399 -6.18 16.84 21.13
CA LEU A 399 -7.63 16.94 21.22
C LEU A 399 -8.08 18.30 21.72
N LYS A 400 -7.33 18.89 22.65
CA LYS A 400 -7.67 20.19 23.22
C LYS A 400 -7.32 21.36 22.30
N LEU A 401 -6.10 21.38 21.76
CA LEU A 401 -5.58 22.52 21.01
C LEU A 401 -5.95 22.47 19.53
N ALA A 402 -5.79 21.31 18.88
CA ALA A 402 -6.09 21.13 17.47
C ALA A 402 -7.54 20.69 17.23
N GLY A 403 -8.02 19.73 18.01
CA GLY A 403 -9.38 19.19 17.91
C GLY A 403 -10.47 20.09 18.47
N LYS A 404 -10.12 21.01 19.39
CA LYS A 404 -11.06 21.88 20.15
C LYS A 404 -12.22 21.09 20.78
N GLU A 405 -11.95 19.86 21.21
CA GLU A 405 -12.96 18.97 21.76
C GLU A 405 -13.32 19.35 23.21
N ARG A 406 -14.48 18.85 23.67
CA ARG A 406 -14.94 19.07 25.05
C ARG A 406 -13.97 18.40 26.04
N TRP A 407 -13.89 18.92 27.26
CA TRP A 407 -13.00 18.36 28.29
C TRP A 407 -13.33 16.91 28.62
N LEU A 408 -14.61 16.57 28.74
CA LEU A 408 -15.03 15.20 29.02
C LEU A 408 -14.60 14.22 27.92
N THR A 409 -14.78 14.59 26.65
CA THR A 409 -14.37 13.74 25.52
C THR A 409 -12.85 13.66 25.40
N THR A 410 -12.15 14.75 25.69
CA THR A 410 -10.68 14.80 25.71
C THR A 410 -10.10 13.86 26.76
N ILE A 411 -10.59 13.96 28.01
CA ILE A 411 -10.11 13.12 29.12
C ILE A 411 -10.47 11.66 28.86
N ALA A 412 -11.73 11.37 28.49
CA ALA A 412 -12.15 10.01 28.20
C ALA A 412 -11.34 9.36 27.06
N ALA A 413 -11.11 10.08 25.97
CA ALA A 413 -10.30 9.58 24.86
C ALA A 413 -8.82 9.41 25.24
N THR A 414 -8.27 10.31 26.06
CA THR A 414 -6.89 10.21 26.54
C THR A 414 -6.71 8.99 27.44
N VAL A 415 -7.61 8.78 28.39
CA VAL A 415 -7.61 7.61 29.27
C VAL A 415 -7.77 6.33 28.47
N LEU A 416 -8.66 6.33 27.47
CA LEU A 416 -8.84 5.19 26.58
C LEU A 416 -7.58 4.88 25.77
N ALA A 417 -6.93 5.90 25.19
CA ALA A 417 -5.68 5.73 24.44
C ALA A 417 -4.59 5.13 25.31
N TRP A 418 -4.42 5.65 26.53
CA TRP A 418 -3.45 5.14 27.50
C TRP A 418 -3.78 3.73 27.96
N ALA A 419 -5.05 3.43 28.27
CA ALA A 419 -5.48 2.11 28.68
C ALA A 419 -5.26 1.06 27.57
N VAL A 420 -5.57 1.41 26.32
CA VAL A 420 -5.31 0.54 25.16
C VAL A 420 -3.81 0.33 25.00
N PHE A 421 -3.00 1.38 25.12
CA PHE A 421 -1.55 1.26 25.05
C PHE A 421 -1.01 0.31 26.12
N TYR A 422 -1.34 0.56 27.39
CA TYR A 422 -0.88 -0.23 28.52
C TYR A 422 -1.38 -1.68 28.43
N ALA A 423 -2.68 -1.90 28.24
CA ALA A 423 -3.24 -3.26 28.25
C ALA A 423 -2.72 -4.10 27.08
N LEU A 424 -2.59 -3.51 25.89
CA LEU A 424 -2.20 -4.26 24.70
C LEU A 424 -0.69 -4.43 24.61
N PHE A 425 0.08 -3.35 24.71
CA PHE A 425 1.49 -3.39 24.36
C PHE A 425 2.41 -3.67 25.55
N ASP A 426 2.09 -3.12 26.72
CA ASP A 426 2.86 -3.35 27.93
C ASP A 426 2.44 -4.68 28.59
N TYR A 427 1.15 -4.84 28.90
CA TYR A 427 0.66 -6.00 29.63
C TYR A 427 0.51 -7.27 28.77
N ALA A 428 -0.10 -7.19 27.59
CA ALA A 428 -0.32 -8.39 26.78
C ALA A 428 0.92 -8.76 25.94
N LEU A 429 1.55 -7.79 25.28
CA LEU A 429 2.68 -8.04 24.37
C LEU A 429 4.07 -7.88 25.01
N HIS A 430 4.18 -7.34 26.23
CA HIS A 430 5.44 -7.14 26.94
C HIS A 430 6.54 -6.47 26.08
N ILE A 431 6.14 -5.47 25.28
CA ILE A 431 7.08 -4.75 24.43
C ILE A 431 7.97 -3.84 25.30
N PRO A 432 9.31 -3.95 25.21
CA PRO A 432 10.22 -3.14 26.02
C PRO A 432 10.25 -1.71 25.49
N PHE A 433 9.38 -0.85 26.01
CA PHE A 433 9.36 0.55 25.63
C PHE A 433 10.45 1.35 26.35
N PRO A 434 11.11 2.26 25.64
CA PRO A 434 12.11 3.13 26.23
C PRO A 434 11.47 4.18 27.14
N LYS A 435 12.14 4.47 28.26
CA LYS A 435 11.71 5.44 29.27
C LYS A 435 11.80 6.90 28.77
N GLY A 436 12.59 7.17 27.74
CA GLY A 436 12.76 8.51 27.16
C GLY A 436 13.87 9.30 27.84
N LEU A 437 14.49 10.21 27.08
CA LEU A 437 15.72 10.91 27.48
C LEU A 437 15.62 11.65 28.81
N VAL A 438 14.46 12.24 29.11
CA VAL A 438 14.27 13.02 30.34
C VAL A 438 14.22 12.11 31.56
N LEU A 439 13.53 10.97 31.46
CA LEU A 439 13.45 9.99 32.54
C LEU A 439 14.78 9.28 32.75
N ASP A 440 15.49 8.95 31.66
CA ASP A 440 16.85 8.39 31.73
C ASP A 440 17.84 9.37 32.37
N TRP A 441 17.76 10.66 32.04
CA TRP A 441 18.58 11.70 32.66
C TRP A 441 18.25 11.92 34.14
N LEU A 442 16.97 11.84 34.50
CA LEU A 442 16.50 11.90 35.88
C LEU A 442 16.77 10.62 36.69
N ARG A 443 17.26 9.54 36.05
CA ARG A 443 17.48 8.20 36.63
C ARG A 443 16.21 7.61 37.29
N VAL A 444 15.03 7.85 36.71
CA VAL A 444 13.73 7.32 37.19
C VAL A 444 13.17 6.28 36.23
#